data_AF-A0A349K2F8-F1
#
_entry.id   AF-A0A349K2F8-F1
#
_cell.length_a   1.000
_cell.length_b   1.000
_cell.length_c   1.000
_cell.angle_alpha   90.00
_cell.angle_beta   90.00
_cell.angle_gamma   90.00
#
_symmetry.space_group_name_H-M   'P 1'
#
loop_
_entity.id
_entity.type
_entity.pdbx_description
1 polymer ?
#
loop_
_entity_poly.entity_id
_entity_poly.type
_entity_poly.pdbx_seq_one_letter_code
_entity_poly.pdbx_strand_id
1 'polypeptide(L)' 'SFPDHFTINRGFGGSELSDAIRYFDRIVLPSHPRIIFLYAGDNDINRNKTAEQVVADYQTFAQLVRSKIPA' A
#
# COMPACT_ATOMS: atom_id res chain seq x y z
N SER A 1 2.49 -15.84 -9.59
CA SER A 1 3.32 -16.09 -8.39
C SER A 1 4.71 -15.54 -8.65
N PHE A 2 5.49 -15.23 -7.60
CA PHE A 2 6.88 -14.74 -7.71
C PHE A 2 7.85 -15.78 -7.13
N PRO A 3 8.03 -16.94 -7.79
CA PRO A 3 8.76 -18.07 -7.20
C PRO A 3 10.25 -17.78 -6.93
N ASP A 4 10.85 -16.90 -7.73
CA ASP A 4 12.29 -16.55 -7.62
C ASP A 4 12.55 -15.33 -6.72
N HIS A 5 11.51 -14.83 -6.02
CA HIS A 5 11.64 -13.69 -5.13
C HIS A 5 11.16 -14.06 -3.72
N PHE A 6 11.92 -13.63 -2.71
CA PHE A 6 11.45 -13.67 -1.34
C PHE A 6 10.32 -12.64 -1.17
N THR A 7 9.08 -13.12 -1.04
CA THR A 7 7.90 -12.27 -0.87
C THR A 7 7.32 -12.39 0.53
N ILE A 8 6.86 -11.28 1.09
CA ILE A 8 6.09 -11.24 2.33
C ILE A 8 4.71 -10.65 2.02
N ASN A 9 3.64 -11.34 2.40
CA ASN A 9 2.29 -10.79 2.27
C ASN A 9 2.00 -9.82 3.43
N ARG A 10 1.61 -8.58 3.08
CA ARG A 10 1.22 -7.52 4.02
C ARG A 10 -0.24 -7.07 3.83
N GLY A 11 -1.01 -7.78 3.01
CA GLY A 11 -2.43 -7.55 2.82
C GLY A 11 -3.26 -8.03 4.01
N PHE A 12 -4.35 -7.32 4.28
CA PHE A 12 -5.30 -7.64 5.34
C PHE A 12 -6.73 -7.39 4.84
N GLY A 13 -7.67 -8.20 5.33
CA GLY A 13 -9.03 -8.26 4.78
C GLY A 13 -9.82 -6.96 4.94
N GLY A 14 -10.59 -6.60 3.91
CA GLY A 14 -11.47 -5.42 3.91
C GLY A 14 -10.76 -4.07 3.93
N SER A 15 -9.44 -4.04 3.73
CA SER A 15 -8.61 -2.84 3.80
C SER A 15 -8.84 -1.87 2.65
N GLU A 16 -8.68 -0.59 2.98
CA GLU A 16 -8.68 0.54 2.04
C GLU A 16 -7.25 1.12 1.90
N LEU A 17 -6.98 1.93 0.88
CA LEU A 17 -5.66 2.58 0.72
C LEU A 17 -5.30 3.44 1.94
N SER A 18 -6.29 4.09 2.56
CA SER A 18 -6.12 4.86 3.79
C SER A 18 -5.62 4.02 4.97
N ASP A 19 -5.95 2.73 5.03
CA ASP A 19 -5.40 1.83 6.06
C ASP A 19 -3.92 1.53 5.81
N ALA A 20 -3.54 1.36 4.53
CA ALA A 20 -2.14 1.15 4.16
C ALA A 20 -1.27 2.37 4.51
N ILE A 21 -1.82 3.59 4.38
CA ILE A 21 -1.20 4.83 4.84
C ILE A 21 -1.11 4.86 6.37
N ARG A 22 -2.23 4.61 7.06
CA ARG A 22 -2.31 4.63 8.53
C ARG A 22 -1.33 3.66 9.19
N TYR A 23 -1.16 2.48 8.61
CA TYR A 23 -0.30 1.42 9.14
C TYR A 23 1.04 1.29 8.39
N PHE A 24 1.43 2.28 7.58
CA PHE A 24 2.63 2.24 6.75
C PHE A 24 3.88 1.80 7.51
N ASP A 25 4.12 2.41 8.67
CA ASP A 25 5.30 2.16 9.50
C ASP A 25 5.32 0.73 10.09
N ARG A 26 4.16 0.08 10.16
CA ARG A 26 4.04 -1.30 10.64
C ARG A 26 4.14 -2.32 9.52
N ILE A 27 3.59 -2.02 8.34
CA ILE A 27 3.45 -3.00 7.26
C ILE A 27 4.57 -2.91 6.20
N VAL A 28 5.17 -1.72 6.02
CA VAL A 28 6.18 -1.48 4.97
C VAL A 28 7.59 -1.39 5.56
N LEU A 29 7.81 -0.46 6.50
CA LEU A 29 9.16 -0.13 6.99
C LEU A 29 9.97 -1.30 7.54
N PRO A 30 9.41 -2.24 8.34
CA PRO A 30 10.23 -3.28 8.98
C PRO A 30 10.91 -4.22 7.99
N SER A 31 10.42 -4.33 6.76
CA SER A 31 10.97 -5.19 5.72
C SER A 31 11.96 -4.49 4.78
N HIS A 32 12.12 -3.17 4.86
CA HIS A 32 12.94 -2.37 3.92
C HIS A 32 12.82 -2.85 2.45
N PRO A 33 11.58 -2.94 1.90
CA PRO A 33 11.35 -3.61 0.63
C PRO A 33 11.98 -2.86 -0.54
N ARG A 34 12.61 -3.61 -1.46
CA ARG A 34 13.07 -3.08 -2.75
C ARG A 34 11.94 -2.91 -3.78
N ILE A 35 10.88 -3.71 -3.64
CA ILE A 35 9.73 -3.73 -4.55
C ILE A 35 8.48 -3.86 -3.69
N ILE A 36 7.47 -3.05 -3.99
CA ILE A 36 6.13 -3.16 -3.40
C ILE A 36 5.15 -3.49 -4.52
N PHE A 37 4.47 -4.62 -4.40
CA PHE A 37 3.30 -4.94 -5.22
C PHE A 37 2.05 -4.46 -4.47
N LEU A 38 1.38 -3.44 -4.99
CA LEU A 38 0.20 -2.84 -4.40
C LEU A 38 -1.05 -3.21 -5.22
N TYR A 39 -1.98 -3.91 -4.59
CA TYR A 39 -3.32 -4.17 -5.10
C TYR A 39 -4.32 -3.63 -4.08
N ALA A 40 -4.95 -2.50 -4.39
CA ALA A 40 -5.89 -1.80 -3.51
C ALA A 40 -6.80 -0.89 -4.34
N GLY A 41 -7.95 -0.50 -3.78
CA GLY A 41 -8.94 0.38 -4.42
C GLY A 41 -10.33 -0.24 -4.53
N ASP A 42 -10.47 -1.57 -4.58
CA ASP A 42 -11.79 -2.22 -4.72
C ASP A 42 -12.70 -1.94 -3.51
N ASN A 43 -12.17 -2.09 -2.29
CA ASN A 43 -12.91 -1.81 -1.06
C ASN A 43 -13.21 -0.33 -0.93
N ASP A 44 -12.27 0.54 -1.32
CA ASP A 44 -12.44 1.99 -1.31
C ASP A 44 -13.67 2.40 -2.14
N ILE A 45 -13.73 1.94 -3.41
CA ILE A 45 -14.87 2.22 -4.30
C ILE A 45 -16.16 1.58 -3.76
N ASN A 46 -16.10 0.32 -3.31
CA ASN A 46 -17.27 -0.37 -2.76
C ASN A 46 -17.80 0.29 -1.46
N ARG A 47 -16.97 1.05 -0.76
CA ARG A 47 -17.33 1.86 0.43
C ARG A 47 -17.62 3.33 0.11
N ASN A 48 -17.79 3.65 -1.17
CA ASN A 48 -18.18 4.97 -1.69
C ASN A 48 -17.11 6.06 -1.62
N LYS A 49 -15.81 5.71 -1.54
CA LYS A 49 -14.78 6.70 -1.85
C LYS A 49 -14.85 7.08 -3.33
N THR A 50 -14.64 8.36 -3.62
CA THR A 50 -14.57 8.83 -5.01
C THR A 50 -13.24 8.39 -5.64
N ALA A 51 -13.20 8.32 -6.97
CA ALA A 51 -11.96 8.00 -7.68
C ALA A 51 -10.83 8.98 -7.33
N GLU A 52 -11.16 10.26 -7.13
CA GLU A 52 -10.22 11.31 -6.73
C GLU A 52 -9.64 11.02 -5.33
N GLN A 53 -10.46 10.55 -4.38
CA GLN A 53 -9.99 10.15 -3.05
C GLN A 53 -9.04 8.95 -3.13
N VAL A 54 -9.38 7.94 -3.93
CA VAL A 54 -8.52 6.76 -4.14
C VAL A 54 -7.17 7.16 -4.76
N VAL A 55 -7.18 8.05 -5.75
CA VAL A 55 -5.96 8.57 -6.37
C VAL A 55 -5.13 9.38 -5.37
N ALA A 56 -5.76 10.24 -4.56
CA ALA A 56 -5.07 11.04 -3.55
C ALA A 56 -4.43 10.15 -2.46
N ASP A 57 -5.13 9.11 -2.01
CA ASP A 57 -4.59 8.13 -1.05
C ASP A 57 -3.40 7.37 -1.68
N TYR A 58 -3.50 6.94 -2.94
CA TYR A 58 -2.39 6.31 -3.65
C TYR A 58 -1.16 7.23 -3.73
N GLN A 59 -1.34 8.50 -4.10
CA GLN A 59 -0.26 9.47 -4.18
C GLN A 59 0.42 9.67 -2.82
N THR A 60 -0.38 9.75 -1.75
CA THR A 60 0.11 9.84 -0.37
C THR A 60 0.94 8.61 0.00
N PHE A 61 0.44 7.40 -0.29
CA PHE A 61 1.19 6.16 -0.05
C PHE A 61 2.50 6.12 -0.83
N ALA A 62 2.49 6.45 -2.13
CA ALA A 62 3.68 6.49 -2.96
C ALA A 62 4.72 7.51 -2.46
N GLN A 63 4.27 8.65 -1.94
CA GLN A 63 5.15 9.65 -1.35
C GLN A 63 5.76 9.17 -0.02
N LEU A 64 5.01 8.44 0.82
CA LEU A 64 5.56 7.78 2.01
C LEU A 64 6.64 6.76 1.66
N VAL A 65 6.43 5.96 0.60
CA VAL A 65 7.45 5.04 0.09
C VAL A 65 8.71 5.80 -0.30
N ARG A 66 8.60 6.82 -1.16
CA ARG A 66 9.75 7.60 -1.65
C ARG A 66 10.49 8.35 -0.55
N SER A 67 9.80 8.76 0.51
CA SER A 67 10.40 9.54 1.59
C SER A 67 11.07 8.67 2.65
N LYS A 68 10.51 7.48 2.96
CA LYS A 68 10.99 6.64 4.06
C LYS A 68 11.77 5.40 3.62
N ILE A 69 11.67 4.99 2.35
CA ILE A 69 12.47 3.91 1.78
C ILE A 69 13.52 4.54 0.87
N PRO A 70 14.80 4.54 1.27
CA PRO A 70 15.89 5.03 0.42
C PRO A 70 15.95 4.25 -0.89
N ALA A 71 16.42 4.91 -1.95
CA ALA A 71 16.75 4.26 -3.22
C ALA A 71 17.89 3.25 -3.06
#